data_AF-U5CVK3-F1
#
_entry.id   AF-U5CVK3-F1
#
_cell.length_a   1.000
_cell.length_b   1.000
_cell.length_c   1.000
_cell.angle_alpha   90.00
_cell.angle_beta   90.00
_cell.angle_gamma   90.00
#
_symmetry.space_group_name_H-M   'P 1'
#
loop_
_entity.id
_entity.type
_entity.pdbx_description
1 polymer ?
#
loop_
_entity_poly.entity_id
_entity_poly.type
_entity_poly.pdbx_seq_one_letter_code
_entity_poly.pdbx_strand_id
1 'polypeptide(L)'
;GFEDGEDWKGPLRLGKKKVDYLHFYFHNMFDAKNPTPLIVAEANITQSSPTLFGMVRVMDQPLTEGPILTSKMIGKAQGIFASVSQT
;
A
#
# COMPACT_ATOMS: atom_id res chain seq x y z
N GLY A 1 -20.83 48.64 1.10
CA GLY A 1 -20.66 47.70 2.22
C GLY A 1 -21.23 46.38 1.82
N PHE A 2 -20.37 45.51 1.30
CA PHE A 2 -20.46 44.05 1.33
C PHE A 2 -18.98 43.63 1.33
N GLU A 3 -18.56 42.96 2.40
CA GLU A 3 -17.16 42.64 2.67
C GLU A 3 -16.69 41.50 1.76
N ASP A 4 -15.53 41.73 1.15
CA ASP A 4 -14.84 40.78 0.30
C ASP A 4 -14.39 39.61 1.18
N GLY A 5 -14.97 38.43 0.96
CA GLY A 5 -14.66 37.22 1.72
C GLY A 5 -13.17 36.88 1.65
N GLU A 6 -12.57 36.60 2.81
CA GLU A 6 -11.18 36.17 2.93
C GLU A 6 -10.89 34.99 1.99
N ASP A 7 -9.96 35.21 1.06
CA ASP A 7 -9.36 34.16 0.28
C ASP A 7 -8.48 33.28 1.18
N TRP A 8 -9.10 32.25 1.76
CA TRP A 8 -8.45 31.27 2.64
C TRP A 8 -7.37 30.43 1.94
N LYS A 9 -7.23 30.56 0.61
CA LYS A 9 -6.14 29.99 -0.18
C LYS A 9 -4.95 30.95 -0.18
N GLY A 10 -4.39 31.24 1.00
CA GLY A 10 -3.05 31.81 1.08
C GLY A 10 -2.08 31.05 0.15
N PRO A 11 -1.08 31.70 -0.46
CA PRO A 11 -0.30 31.10 -1.55
C PRO A 11 0.31 29.81 -1.05
N LEU A 12 -0.25 28.68 -1.49
CA LEU A 12 0.31 27.37 -1.25
C LEU A 12 1.72 27.43 -1.84
N ARG A 13 2.72 27.52 -0.97
CA ARG A 13 4.15 27.47 -1.33
C ARG A 13 4.50 26.04 -1.77
N LEU A 14 3.78 25.50 -2.74
CA LEU A 14 4.22 24.31 -3.45
C LEU A 14 5.49 24.72 -4.18
N GLY A 15 6.63 24.20 -3.72
CA GLY A 15 7.92 24.40 -4.37
C GLY A 15 7.90 23.92 -5.82
N LYS A 16 9.01 24.12 -6.54
CA LYS A 16 9.13 23.64 -7.92
C LYS A 16 8.80 22.15 -8.01
N LYS A 17 7.99 21.77 -9.01
CA LYS A 17 7.70 20.36 -9.31
C LYS A 17 9.02 19.60 -9.48
N LYS A 18 9.22 18.54 -8.69
CA LYS A 18 10.35 17.62 -8.79
C LYS A 18 9.85 16.27 -9.27
N VAL A 19 10.70 15.55 -10.00
CA VAL A 19 10.45 14.18 -10.44
C VAL A 19 11.62 13.35 -9.93
N ASP A 20 11.33 12.29 -9.20
CA ASP A 20 12.30 11.36 -8.66
C ASP A 20 11.99 9.94 -9.15
N TYR A 21 13.03 9.15 -9.38
CA TYR A 21 12.91 7.75 -9.79
C TYR A 21 13.26 6.87 -8.58
N LEU A 22 12.30 6.04 -8.15
CA LEU A 22 12.50 5.11 -7.05
C LEU A 22 12.58 3.69 -7.62
N HIS A 23 13.62 2.95 -7.20
CA HIS A 23 13.75 1.53 -7.49
C HIS A 23 13.99 0.79 -6.18
N PHE A 24 13.14 -0.17 -5.89
CA PHE A 24 13.16 -0.96 -4.66
C PHE A 24 12.44 -2.28 -4.90
N TYR A 25 12.63 -3.22 -3.99
CA TYR A 25 12.02 -4.55 -4.05
C TYR A 25 10.98 -4.69 -2.93
N PHE A 26 9.79 -5.15 -3.32
CA PHE A 26 8.71 -5.54 -2.40
C PHE A 26 8.74 -7.05 -2.22
N HIS A 27 8.70 -7.51 -0.97
CA HIS A 27 8.72 -8.92 -0.62
C HIS A 27 7.35 -9.37 -0.20
N ASN A 28 6.78 -10.32 -0.92
CA ASN A 28 5.50 -10.90 -0.56
C ASN A 28 5.70 -12.15 0.31
N MET A 29 5.49 -12.02 1.62
CA MET A 29 5.86 -13.04 2.61
C MET A 29 4.68 -13.88 3.13
N PHE A 30 3.77 -14.33 2.26
CA PHE A 30 2.59 -15.09 2.70
C PHE A 30 2.93 -16.41 3.42
N ASP A 31 3.98 -17.10 2.99
CA ASP A 31 4.39 -18.41 3.55
C ASP A 31 5.58 -18.31 4.51
N ALA A 32 5.96 -17.09 4.93
CA ALA A 32 7.03 -16.92 5.89
C ALA A 32 6.63 -17.46 7.27
N LYS A 33 7.61 -17.89 8.07
CA LYS A 33 7.38 -18.44 9.42
C LYS A 33 6.56 -17.49 10.32
N ASN A 34 6.66 -16.18 10.09
CA ASN A 34 5.84 -15.13 10.68
C ASN A 34 5.35 -14.21 9.55
N PRO A 35 4.23 -14.53 8.89
CA PRO A 35 3.74 -13.73 7.79
C PRO A 35 3.19 -12.42 8.36
N THR A 36 3.66 -11.29 7.85
CA THR A 36 3.12 -9.97 8.19
C THR A 36 1.77 -9.67 7.49
N PRO A 37 1.41 -10.26 6.33
CA PRO A 37 0.07 -10.12 5.78
C PRO A 37 -0.95 -11.02 6.51
N LEU A 38 -1.85 -10.40 7.27
CA LEU A 38 -2.92 -11.10 8.00
C LEU A 38 -4.27 -10.89 7.31
N ILE A 39 -5.06 -11.95 7.19
CA ILE A 39 -6.44 -11.87 6.70
C ILE A 39 -7.29 -11.19 7.76
N VAL A 40 -7.99 -10.12 7.38
CA VAL A 40 -8.86 -9.36 8.28
C VAL A 40 -10.34 -9.44 7.90
N ALA A 41 -10.65 -9.85 6.67
CA ALA A 41 -12.01 -10.12 6.23
C ALA A 41 -11.99 -11.10 5.05
N GLU A 42 -13.05 -11.92 4.97
CA GLU A 42 -13.33 -12.82 3.86
C GLU A 42 -14.84 -12.81 3.56
N ALA A 43 -15.20 -13.05 2.31
CA ALA A 43 -16.58 -13.31 1.93
C ALA A 43 -16.89 -14.80 2.07
N ASN A 44 -18.17 -15.16 2.21
CA ASN A 44 -18.60 -16.57 2.30
C ASN A 44 -18.16 -17.41 1.09
N ILE A 45 -17.94 -16.78 -0.07
CA ILE A 45 -17.50 -17.44 -1.31
C ILE A 45 -15.98 -17.46 -1.48
N THR A 46 -15.21 -16.82 -0.61
CA THR A 46 -13.76 -16.63 -0.80
C THR A 46 -13.03 -17.96 -0.98
N GLN A 47 -13.33 -18.96 -0.15
CA GLN A 47 -12.62 -20.24 -0.17
C GLN A 47 -12.98 -21.14 -1.36
N SER A 48 -14.15 -20.93 -1.98
CA SER A 48 -14.56 -21.65 -3.19
C SER A 48 -14.26 -20.87 -4.48
N SER A 49 -13.87 -19.60 -4.36
CA SER A 49 -13.49 -18.76 -5.48
C SER A 49 -12.10 -19.15 -6.02
N PRO A 50 -11.92 -19.31 -7.34
CA PRO A 50 -10.63 -19.64 -7.94
C PRO A 50 -9.56 -18.56 -7.72
N THR A 51 -9.98 -17.34 -7.40
CA THR A 51 -9.13 -16.14 -7.24
C THR A 51 -9.11 -15.61 -5.81
N LEU A 52 -9.76 -16.32 -4.87
CA LEU A 52 -10.01 -15.86 -3.50
C LEU A 52 -10.80 -14.55 -3.45
N PHE A 53 -11.74 -14.32 -4.37
CA PHE A 53 -12.52 -13.09 -4.43
C PHE A 53 -13.13 -12.72 -3.07
N GLY A 54 -12.98 -11.46 -2.68
CA GLY A 54 -13.48 -10.95 -1.40
C GLY A 54 -12.55 -11.14 -0.20
N MET A 55 -11.39 -11.79 -0.37
CA MET A 55 -10.34 -11.83 0.65
C MET A 55 -9.70 -10.44 0.83
N VAL A 56 -9.54 -9.99 2.08
CA VAL A 56 -8.86 -8.73 2.44
C VAL A 56 -7.76 -9.00 3.46
N ARG A 57 -6.56 -8.44 3.21
CA ARG A 57 -5.40 -8.59 4.10
C ARG A 57 -4.80 -7.24 4.48
N VAL A 58 -4.40 -7.10 5.74
CA VAL A 58 -3.56 -6.00 6.23
C VAL A 58 -2.10 -6.43 6.14
N MET A 59 -1.22 -5.56 5.63
CA MET A 59 0.19 -5.86 5.40
C MET A 59 1.14 -4.82 6.03
N ASP A 60 2.28 -5.31 6.51
CA ASP A 60 3.47 -4.54 6.93
C ASP A 60 4.73 -5.20 6.34
N GLN A 61 5.00 -4.98 5.04
CA GLN A 61 6.12 -5.65 4.33
C GLN A 61 7.37 -4.77 4.29
N PRO A 62 8.58 -5.35 4.40
CA PRO A 62 9.81 -4.61 4.17
C PRO A 62 9.98 -4.23 2.69
N LEU A 63 10.53 -3.04 2.44
CA LEU A 63 11.06 -2.61 1.15
C LEU A 63 12.59 -2.59 1.23
N THR A 64 13.27 -3.20 0.28
CA THR A 64 14.74 -3.32 0.29
C THR A 64 15.37 -2.79 -1.01
N GLU A 65 16.66 -2.45 -0.92
CA GLU A 65 17.45 -1.99 -2.08
C GLU A 65 17.74 -3.10 -3.10
N GLY A 66 17.83 -4.36 -2.64
CA GLY A 66 18.10 -5.52 -3.49
C GLY A 66 16.98 -6.56 -3.44
N PRO A 67 16.96 -7.53 -4.37
CA PRO A 67 15.92 -8.56 -4.44
C PRO A 67 15.98 -9.60 -3.31
N ILE A 68 17.08 -9.64 -2.54
CA ILE A 68 17.25 -10.58 -1.42
C ILE A 68 16.69 -9.94 -0.14
N LEU A 69 15.88 -10.67 0.63
CA LEU A 69 15.24 -10.17 1.85
C LEU A 69 16.23 -9.65 2.91
N THR A 70 17.45 -10.20 2.95
CA THR A 70 18.52 -9.77 3.87
C THR A 70 19.28 -8.52 3.41
N SER A 71 18.97 -7.98 2.23
CA SER A 71 19.52 -6.71 1.78
C SER A 71 19.01 -5.54 2.64
N LYS A 72 19.64 -4.36 2.49
CA LYS A 72 19.33 -3.19 3.30
C LYS A 72 17.85 -2.80 3.16
N MET A 73 17.15 -2.78 4.29
CA MET A 73 15.79 -2.25 4.38
C MET A 73 15.81 -0.72 4.28
N ILE A 74 15.01 -0.19 3.37
CA ILE A 74 14.88 1.25 3.10
C ILE A 74 13.51 1.81 3.45
N GLY A 75 12.56 0.93 3.78
CA GLY A 75 11.24 1.33 4.24
C GLY A 75 10.31 0.16 4.43
N LYS A 76 9.03 0.47 4.53
CA LYS A 76 7.96 -0.52 4.60
C LYS A 76 6.78 -0.14 3.71
N ALA A 77 6.15 -1.13 3.10
CA ALA A 77 4.85 -1.01 2.46
C ALA A 77 3.76 -1.42 3.46
N GLN A 78 2.97 -0.45 3.89
CA GLN A 78 1.92 -0.61 4.87
C GLN A 78 0.57 -0.30 4.25
N GLY A 79 -0.41 -1.18 4.44
CA GLY A 79 -1.74 -0.96 3.89
C GLY A 79 -2.55 -2.22 3.80
N ILE A 80 -3.46 -2.24 2.82
CA ILE A 80 -4.41 -3.31 2.57
C ILE A 80 -4.30 -3.74 1.11
N PHE A 81 -4.44 -5.03 0.84
CA PHE A 81 -4.78 -5.51 -0.49
C PHE A 81 -6.00 -6.44 -0.42
N ALA A 82 -6.70 -6.53 -1.54
CA ALA A 82 -7.91 -7.34 -1.67
C ALA A 82 -7.87 -8.14 -2.97
N SER A 83 -8.39 -9.36 -2.94
CA SER A 83 -8.67 -10.15 -4.14
C SER A 83 -9.97 -9.67 -4.77
N VAL A 84 -9.85 -9.06 -5.96
CA VAL A 84 -10.96 -8.32 -6.60
C VAL A 84 -11.44 -8.90 -7.94
N SER A 85 -10.76 -9.91 -8.49
CA SER A 85 -11.29 -10.64 -9.67
C SER A 85 -12.18 -11.80 -9.22
N GLN A 86 -13.29 -12.04 -9.91
CA GLN A 86 -14.12 -13.24 -9.70
C GLN A 86 -13.67 -14.45 -10.54
N THR A 87 -12.89 -14.21 -11.59
CA THR A 87 -12.46 -15.21 -12.59
C THR A 87 -10.97 -15.14 -12.85
#